data_AF-A0A949NVV3-F1
#
_entry.id   AF-A0A949NVV3-F1
#
_cell.length_a   1.000
_cell.length_b   1.000
_cell.length_c   1.000
_cell.angle_alpha   90.00
_cell.angle_beta   90.00
_cell.angle_gamma   90.00
#
_symmetry.space_group_name_H-M   'P 1'
#
loop_
_entity.id
_entity.type
_entity.pdbx_description
1 polymer ?
#
loop_
_entity_poly.entity_id
_entity_poly.type
_entity_poly.pdbx_seq_one_letter_code
_entity_poly.pdbx_strand_id
1 'polypeptide(L)'
;MKSLPGHYLGSVVNYAADTPWDLEYSLVLDPLGHYQFFSRDGEGLIRQRHAGTSGRAFAQFAVQNGFDAQELLRDLHYIDTGFAADFENYVNSRNKTS
;
A
#
# COMPACT_ATOMS: atom_id res chain seq x y z
N MET A 1 17.64 -11.49 -11.03
CA MET A 1 16.35 -10.99 -10.51
C MET A 1 16.60 -9.75 -9.68
N LYS A 2 15.91 -8.63 -9.96
CA LYS A 2 15.95 -7.45 -9.07
C LYS A 2 14.92 -7.67 -7.95
N SER A 3 15.36 -7.59 -6.70
CA SER A 3 14.48 -7.68 -5.53
C SER A 3 13.57 -6.46 -5.45
N LEU A 4 12.32 -6.65 -5.04
CA LEU A 4 11.45 -5.52 -4.68
C LEU A 4 12.07 -4.72 -3.54
N PRO A 5 12.08 -3.37 -3.60
CA PRO A 5 12.58 -2.54 -2.52
C PRO A 5 11.56 -2.48 -1.37
N GLY A 6 12.04 -2.34 -0.14
CA GLY A 6 11.18 -2.13 1.03
C GLY A 6 10.49 -3.41 1.52
N HIS A 7 9.38 -3.22 2.23
CA HIS A 7 8.59 -4.29 2.84
C HIS A 7 7.63 -4.88 1.82
N TYR A 8 7.67 -6.20 1.65
CA TYR A 8 6.75 -6.91 0.78
C TYR A 8 5.35 -6.93 1.40
N LEU A 9 4.35 -6.54 0.62
CA LEU A 9 2.94 -6.47 1.03
C LEU A 9 2.09 -7.59 0.40
N GLY A 10 2.72 -8.56 -0.28
CA GLY A 10 1.98 -9.60 -0.99
C GLY A 10 1.67 -9.24 -2.45
N SER A 11 1.06 -10.20 -3.14
CA SER A 11 0.41 -9.98 -4.43
C SER A 11 -1.06 -9.66 -4.16
N VAL A 12 -1.56 -8.56 -4.73
CA VAL A 12 -2.92 -8.11 -4.45
C VAL A 12 -3.89 -8.95 -5.27
N VAL A 13 -4.72 -9.73 -4.57
CA VAL A 13 -5.63 -10.70 -5.19
C VAL A 13 -7.00 -10.10 -5.53
N ASN A 14 -7.21 -8.79 -5.31
CA ASN A 14 -8.51 -8.13 -5.45
C ASN A 14 -8.52 -7.00 -6.49
N TYR A 15 -9.67 -6.87 -7.15
CA TYR A 15 -9.96 -6.02 -8.31
C TYR A 15 -9.63 -4.55 -8.04
N ALA A 16 -8.46 -4.13 -8.50
CA ALA A 16 -8.09 -2.74 -8.61
C ALA A 16 -8.16 -2.34 -10.08
N ALA A 17 -9.01 -1.35 -10.42
CA ALA A 17 -9.36 -1.02 -11.81
C ALA A 17 -8.15 -0.76 -12.74
N ASP A 18 -6.98 -0.41 -12.18
CA ASP A 18 -5.75 -0.08 -12.92
C ASP A 18 -4.49 -0.86 -12.43
N THR A 19 -4.66 -1.95 -11.67
CA THR A 19 -3.54 -2.76 -11.20
C THR A 19 -3.72 -4.25 -11.53
N PRO A 20 -2.86 -4.82 -12.39
CA PRO A 20 -2.91 -6.24 -12.76
C PRO A 20 -2.77 -7.17 -11.55
N TRP A 21 -3.48 -8.29 -11.61
CA TRP A 21 -3.67 -9.28 -10.53
C TRP A 21 -2.45 -10.17 -10.28
N ASP A 22 -1.43 -10.05 -11.13
CA ASP A 22 -0.22 -10.85 -11.17
C ASP A 22 1.01 -10.07 -10.66
N LEU A 23 0.78 -8.92 -10.02
CA LEU A 23 1.85 -8.09 -9.51
C LEU A 23 2.11 -8.33 -8.02
N GLU A 24 3.39 -8.31 -7.68
CA GLU A 24 3.89 -8.28 -6.33
C GLU A 24 4.08 -6.82 -5.88
N TYR A 25 3.72 -6.49 -4.65
CA TYR A 25 3.75 -5.11 -4.16
C TYR A 25 4.70 -4.93 -2.98
N SER A 26 5.27 -3.74 -2.89
CA SER A 26 6.09 -3.38 -1.75
C SER A 26 5.99 -1.90 -1.38
N LEU A 27 6.36 -1.60 -0.14
CA LEU A 27 6.32 -0.28 0.46
C LEU A 27 7.66 0.09 1.08
N VAL A 28 8.18 1.24 0.73
CA VAL A 28 9.30 1.87 1.40
C VAL A 28 8.77 3.03 2.22
N LEU A 29 9.14 3.11 3.50
CA LEU A 29 8.86 4.22 4.39
C LEU A 29 10.17 4.90 4.80
N ASP A 30 10.18 6.23 4.80
CA ASP A 30 11.27 7.00 5.40
C ASP A 30 10.93 7.43 6.85
N PRO A 31 11.91 7.87 7.64
CA PRO A 31 11.68 8.31 9.02
C PRO A 31 10.77 9.53 9.17
N LEU A 32 10.47 10.24 8.08
CA LEU A 32 9.58 11.41 8.05
C LEU A 32 8.15 11.02 7.69
N GLY A 33 7.86 9.73 7.47
CA GLY A 33 6.55 9.23 7.09
C GLY A 33 6.24 9.36 5.60
N HIS A 34 7.25 9.66 4.76
CA HIS A 34 7.08 9.54 3.31
C HIS A 34 7.08 8.09 2.89
N TYR A 35 6.17 7.75 1.97
CA TYR A 35 6.07 6.42 1.41
C TYR A 35 6.32 6.40 -0.09
N GLN A 36 6.92 5.31 -0.56
CA GLN A 36 6.96 4.95 -1.97
C GLN A 36 6.39 3.54 -2.13
N PHE A 37 5.42 3.41 -3.04
CA PHE A 37 4.71 2.17 -3.32
C PHE A 37 5.14 1.63 -4.68
N PHE A 38 5.57 0.37 -4.71
CA PHE A 38 6.12 -0.28 -5.89
C PHE A 38 5.33 -1.52 -6.26
N SER A 39 5.41 -1.89 -7.54
CA SER A 39 4.97 -3.19 -8.03
C SER A 39 6.09 -3.88 -8.82
N ARG A 40 6.10 -5.20 -8.84
CA ARG A 40 6.91 -6.04 -9.73
C ARG A 40 6.00 -6.96 -10.54
N ASP A 41 6.25 -7.04 -11.84
CA ASP A 41 5.55 -7.96 -12.73
C ASP A 41 6.25 -9.33 -12.86
N GLY A 42 5.62 -10.27 -13.56
CA GLY A 42 6.14 -11.62 -13.79
C GLY A 42 7.48 -11.68 -14.54
N GLU A 43 7.86 -10.60 -15.26
CA GLU A 43 9.17 -10.46 -15.90
C GLU A 43 10.24 -9.89 -14.96
N GLY A 44 9.83 -9.45 -13.75
CA GLY A 44 10.69 -8.88 -12.74
C GLY A 44 10.94 -7.38 -12.91
N LEU A 45 10.17 -6.68 -13.74
CA LEU A 45 10.25 -5.24 -13.91
C LEU A 45 9.58 -4.54 -12.73
N ILE A 46 10.34 -3.67 -12.07
CA ILE A 46 9.88 -2.91 -10.91
C ILE A 46 9.45 -1.50 -11.37
N ARG A 47 8.26 -1.08 -10.96
CA ARG A 47 7.71 0.26 -11.23
C ARG A 47 7.22 0.91 -9.95
N GLN A 48 7.53 2.19 -9.77
CA GLN A 48 6.88 3.01 -8.73
C GLN A 48 5.45 3.31 -9.18
N ARG A 49 4.47 2.97 -8.34
CA ARG A 49 3.04 3.18 -8.59
C ARG A 49 2.54 4.48 -7.97
N HIS A 50 2.99 4.77 -6.75
CA HIS A 50 2.59 5.97 -6.04
C HIS A 50 3.67 6.39 -5.04
N ALA A 51 3.66 7.64 -4.64
CA ALA A 51 4.40 8.13 -3.49
C ALA A 51 3.59 9.18 -2.75
N GLY A 52 3.79 9.32 -1.45
CA GLY A 52 3.08 10.29 -0.64
C GLY A 52 3.73 10.48 0.72
N THR A 53 3.03 11.17 1.62
CA THR A 53 3.64 11.72 2.84
C THR A 53 3.00 11.25 4.14
N SER A 54 2.03 10.33 4.10
CA SER A 54 1.37 9.83 5.31
C SER A 54 0.61 8.53 5.08
N GLY A 55 0.30 7.84 6.18
CA GLY A 55 -0.57 6.66 6.19
C GLY A 55 -1.97 6.96 5.67
N ARG A 56 -2.50 8.15 5.99
CA ARG A 56 -3.76 8.64 5.43
C ARG A 56 -3.72 8.76 3.91
N ALA A 57 -2.66 9.35 3.34
CA ALA A 57 -2.52 9.49 1.90
C ALA A 57 -2.39 8.12 1.21
N PHE A 58 -1.72 7.17 1.86
CA PHE A 58 -1.64 5.79 1.37
C PHE A 58 -3.00 5.07 1.44
N ALA A 59 -3.75 5.24 2.53
CA ALA A 59 -5.09 4.68 2.67
C ALA A 59 -6.06 5.22 1.62
N GLN A 60 -5.99 6.52 1.33
CA GLN A 60 -6.77 7.11 0.25
C GLN A 60 -6.43 6.48 -1.10
N PHE A 61 -5.14 6.35 -1.42
CA PHE A 61 -4.69 5.65 -2.63
C PHE A 61 -5.21 4.21 -2.66
N ALA A 62 -5.02 3.45 -1.59
CA ALA A 62 -5.44 2.06 -1.48
C ALA A 62 -6.94 1.89 -1.76
N VAL A 63 -7.79 2.67 -1.09
CA VAL A 63 -9.24 2.53 -1.27
C VAL A 63 -9.72 3.07 -2.61
N GLN A 64 -9.14 4.17 -3.12
CA GLN A 64 -9.47 4.68 -4.47
C GLN A 64 -9.14 3.67 -5.57
N ASN A 65 -8.10 2.87 -5.37
CA ASN A 65 -7.66 1.87 -6.31
C ASN A 65 -8.18 0.47 -5.98
N GLY A 66 -9.05 0.27 -4.98
CA GLY A 66 -9.65 -1.04 -4.71
C GLY A 66 -8.74 -2.07 -4.04
N PHE A 67 -7.63 -1.65 -3.42
CA PHE A 67 -6.82 -2.55 -2.60
C PHE A 67 -7.59 -2.99 -1.35
N ASP A 68 -7.28 -4.20 -0.86
CA ASP A 68 -7.81 -4.68 0.42
C ASP A 68 -7.16 -3.89 1.58
N ALA A 69 -7.92 -2.91 2.08
CA ALA A 69 -7.45 -2.04 3.14
C ALA A 69 -7.21 -2.76 4.47
N GLN A 70 -7.88 -3.90 4.72
CA GLN A 70 -7.68 -4.66 5.97
C GLN A 70 -6.38 -5.44 5.92
N GLU A 71 -6.09 -6.09 4.79
CA GLU A 71 -4.82 -6.75 4.56
C GLU A 71 -3.65 -5.77 4.62
N LEU A 72 -3.75 -4.64 3.92
CA LEU A 72 -2.73 -3.60 3.98
C LEU A 72 -2.53 -3.06 5.40
N LEU A 73 -3.61 -2.82 6.14
CA LEU A 73 -3.50 -2.33 7.52
C LEU A 73 -2.80 -3.36 8.42
N ARG A 74 -3.14 -4.65 8.31
CA ARG A 74 -2.48 -5.73 9.04
C ARG A 74 -0.97 -5.71 8.77
N ASP A 75 -0.57 -5.61 7.52
CA ASP A 75 0.84 -5.63 7.14
C ASP A 75 1.57 -4.35 7.59
N LEU A 76 0.90 -3.19 7.51
CA LEU A 76 1.43 -1.91 8.01
C LEU A 76 1.70 -1.91 9.51
N HIS A 77 0.89 -2.60 10.32
CA HIS A 77 1.15 -2.71 11.76
C HIS A 77 2.49 -3.38 12.09
N TYR A 78 3.00 -4.25 11.21
CA TYR A 78 4.32 -4.87 11.37
C TYR A 78 5.46 -3.95 10.91
N ILE A 79 5.16 -2.95 10.08
CA ILE A 79 6.15 -2.03 9.49
C ILE A 79 6.32 -0.79 10.37
N ASP A 80 5.23 -0.05 10.59
CA ASP A 80 5.20 1.17 11.39
C ASP A 80 3.81 1.40 11.98
N THR A 81 3.71 1.36 13.30
CA THR A 81 2.42 1.45 14.01
C THR A 81 1.80 2.84 13.97
N GLY A 82 2.60 3.91 13.87
CA GLY A 82 2.10 5.29 13.75
C GLY A 82 1.49 5.54 12.38
N PHE A 83 2.18 5.11 11.34
CA PHE A 83 1.70 5.14 9.96
C PHE A 83 0.45 4.27 9.78
N ALA A 84 0.41 3.10 10.41
CA ALA A 84 -0.77 2.24 10.45
C ALA A 84 -1.96 2.92 11.14
N ALA A 85 -1.74 3.64 12.24
CA ALA A 85 -2.81 4.39 12.92
C ALA A 85 -3.40 5.50 12.03
N ASP A 86 -2.58 6.24 11.29
CA ASP A 86 -3.06 7.23 10.31
C ASP A 86 -3.89 6.60 9.19
N PHE A 87 -3.46 5.43 8.72
CA PHE A 87 -4.17 4.65 7.72
C PHE A 87 -5.54 4.20 8.25
N GLU A 88 -5.56 3.58 9.43
CA GLU A 88 -6.76 3.07 10.10
C GLU A 88 -7.78 4.18 10.37
N ASN A 89 -7.32 5.33 10.88
CA ASN A 89 -8.17 6.49 11.14
C ASN A 89 -8.91 6.95 9.89
N TYR A 90 -8.24 6.96 8.73
CA TYR A 90 -8.88 7.28 7.46
C TYR A 90 -9.97 6.26 7.09
N VAL A 91 -9.63 4.97 7.10
CA VAL A 91 -10.58 3.90 6.73
C VAL A 91 -11.82 3.92 7.63
N ASN A 92 -11.63 4.07 8.94
CA ASN A 92 -12.72 4.16 9.91
C ASN A 92 -13.58 5.40 9.72
N SER A 93 -12.98 6.56 9.40
CA SER A 93 -13.74 7.80 9.15
C SER A 93 -14.67 7.70 7.94
N ARG A 94 -14.23 7.00 6.89
CA ARG A 94 -15.02 6.74 5.68
C ARG A 94 -16.20 5.81 5.96
N ASN A 95 -15.99 4.76 6.74
CA ASN A 95 -17.04 3.80 7.09
C ASN A 95 -18.13 4.41 7.98
N LYS A 96 -17.81 5.46 8.76
CA LYS A 96 -18.80 6.21 9.56
C LYS A 96 -19.66 7.19 8.74
N THR A 97 -19.26 7.48 7.51
CA THR A 97 -19.93 8.44 6.62
C THR A 97 -20.69 7.77 5.46
N SER A 98 -20.67 6.43 5.38
CA SER A 98 -21.50 5.63 4.46
C SER A 98 -22.69 5.03 5.21
#